data_AF-A0A947AHY8-F1
#
_entry.id   AF-A0A947AHY8-F1
#
_cell.length_a   1.000
_cell.length_b   1.000
_cell.length_c   1.000
_cell.angle_alpha   90.00
_cell.angle_beta   90.00
_cell.angle_gamma   90.00
#
_symmetry.space_group_name_H-M   'P 1'
#
loop_
_entity.id
_entity.type
_entity.pdbx_description
1 polymer ?
#
loop_
_entity_poly.entity_id
_entity_poly.type
_entity_poly.pdbx_seq_one_letter_code
_entity_poly.pdbx_strand_id
1 'polypeptide(L)'
;LAHAHMNKEEYLLANYYLDEYNKRFGEYESREYTDFMKLKASFLGVKDVYKDQKLIIDSIATAKVYINRYPGSPYAPLVDTMLIRLHMSQYLLNENIAALYDRTDKPDAAKIYREKNKGSVVEMADITPPEKGIIGYVFD
;
A
#
# COMPACT_ATOMS: atom_id res chain seq x y z
N LEU A 1 2.88 17.45 -15.72
CA LEU A 1 2.80 17.99 -14.32
C LEU A 1 2.86 16.86 -13.28
N ALA A 2 1.94 15.89 -13.28
CA ALA A 2 1.95 14.78 -12.31
C ALA A 2 3.31 14.03 -12.23
N HIS A 3 3.95 13.74 -13.37
CA HIS A 3 5.30 13.16 -13.39
C HIS A 3 6.36 14.01 -12.70
N ALA A 4 6.27 15.34 -12.79
CA ALA A 4 7.23 16.22 -12.10
C ALA A 4 7.04 16.13 -10.58
N HIS A 5 5.79 16.06 -10.10
CA HIS A 5 5.49 15.82 -8.68
C HIS A 5 5.97 14.42 -8.22
N MET A 6 5.77 13.38 -9.04
CA MET A 6 6.32 12.04 -8.76
C MET A 6 7.84 12.06 -8.58
N ASN A 7 8.56 12.77 -9.45
CA ASN A 7 10.03 12.90 -9.37
C ASN A 7 10.51 13.67 -8.13
N LYS A 8 9.65 14.51 -7.55
CA LYS A 8 9.90 15.23 -6.30
C LYS A 8 9.35 14.49 -5.07
N GLU A 9 8.85 13.26 -5.24
CA GLU A 9 8.20 12.48 -4.20
C GLU A 9 6.94 13.14 -3.60
N GLU A 10 6.33 14.05 -4.34
CA GLU A 10 5.10 14.76 -3.99
C GLU A 10 3.88 13.92 -4.44
N TYR A 11 3.82 12.67 -3.96
CA TYR A 11 2.90 11.65 -4.49
C TYR A 11 1.41 11.99 -4.32
N LEU A 12 1.03 12.66 -3.23
CA LEU A 12 -0.34 13.12 -3.03
C LEU A 12 -0.74 14.14 -4.11
N LEU A 13 0.17 15.05 -4.44
CA LEU A 13 -0.06 16.09 -5.44
C LEU A 13 -0.03 15.51 -6.86
N ALA A 14 0.86 14.54 -7.12
CA ALA A 14 0.83 13.76 -8.35
C ALA A 14 -0.52 13.07 -8.55
N ASN A 15 -1.05 12.41 -7.51
CA ASN A 15 -2.36 11.76 -7.53
C ASN A 15 -3.49 12.76 -7.82
N TYR A 16 -3.47 13.92 -7.16
CA TYR A 16 -4.45 14.98 -7.39
C TYR A 16 -4.49 15.41 -8.86
N TYR A 17 -3.34 15.66 -9.49
CA TYR A 17 -3.31 16.07 -10.89
C TYR A 17 -3.72 14.97 -11.87
N LEU A 18 -3.44 13.70 -11.56
CA LEU A 18 -3.92 12.57 -12.36
C LEU A 18 -5.45 12.41 -12.25
N ASP A 19 -6.01 12.69 -11.08
CA ASP A 19 -7.46 12.67 -10.88
C ASP A 19 -8.16 13.79 -11.67
N GLU A 20 -7.61 15.00 -11.63
CA GLU A 20 -8.11 16.13 -12.42
C GLU A 20 -7.97 15.89 -13.93
N TYR A 21 -6.92 15.20 -14.37
CA TYR A 21 -6.78 14.77 -15.76
C TYR A 21 -7.89 13.79 -16.16
N ASN A 22 -8.12 12.74 -15.37
CA ASN A 22 -9.18 11.77 -15.62
C ASN A 22 -10.58 12.41 -15.68
N LYS A 23 -10.86 13.40 -14.83
CA LYS A 23 -12.16 14.11 -14.82
C LYS A 23 -12.41 14.92 -16.10
N ARG A 24 -11.35 15.49 -16.69
CA ARG A 24 -11.46 16.41 -17.83
C ARG A 24 -11.27 15.74 -19.18
N PHE A 25 -10.41 14.71 -19.24
CA PHE A 25 -9.88 14.14 -20.46
C PHE A 25 -9.84 12.60 -20.46
N GLY A 26 -10.49 11.95 -19.48
CA GLY A 26 -10.44 10.50 -19.32
C GLY A 26 -11.21 9.72 -20.37
N GLU A 27 -10.67 9.66 -21.59
CA GLU A 27 -11.05 8.68 -22.62
C GLU A 27 -10.54 7.28 -22.25
N TYR A 28 -11.14 6.23 -22.82
CA TYR A 28 -10.88 4.84 -22.42
C TYR A 28 -9.39 4.46 -22.51
N GLU A 29 -8.71 4.86 -23.59
CA GLU A 29 -7.29 4.50 -23.82
C GLU A 29 -6.31 5.17 -22.86
N SER A 30 -6.54 6.44 -22.48
CA SER A 30 -5.65 7.17 -21.57
C SER A 30 -5.93 6.89 -20.09
N ARG A 31 -7.11 6.35 -19.79
CA ARG A 31 -7.57 6.10 -18.42
C ARG A 31 -6.83 4.96 -17.74
N GLU A 32 -6.52 3.87 -18.46
CA GLU A 32 -5.75 2.75 -17.90
C GLU A 32 -4.38 3.22 -17.39
N TYR A 33 -3.64 3.94 -18.23
CA TYR A 33 -2.34 4.47 -17.85
C TYR A 33 -2.45 5.43 -16.66
N THR A 34 -3.45 6.30 -16.66
CA THR A 34 -3.65 7.25 -15.56
C THR A 34 -4.00 6.54 -14.25
N ASP A 35 -4.87 5.54 -14.27
CA ASP A 35 -5.21 4.72 -13.10
C ASP A 35 -3.98 3.95 -12.58
N PHE A 36 -3.14 3.42 -13.47
CA PHE A 36 -1.86 2.80 -13.10
C PHE A 36 -0.94 3.81 -12.41
N MET A 37 -0.78 5.01 -12.99
CA MET A 37 0.07 6.05 -12.43
C MET A 37 -0.43 6.54 -11.06
N LYS A 38 -1.74 6.61 -10.84
CA LYS A 38 -2.35 6.93 -9.54
C LYS A 38 -2.02 5.87 -8.50
N LEU A 39 -2.20 4.60 -8.85
CA LEU A 39 -1.84 3.48 -7.97
C LEU A 39 -0.34 3.50 -7.64
N LYS A 40 0.52 3.69 -8.65
CA LYS A 40 1.97 3.81 -8.46
C LYS A 40 2.34 4.96 -7.53
N ALA A 41 1.69 6.12 -7.67
CA ALA A 41 1.89 7.26 -6.77
C ALA A 41 1.50 6.90 -5.32
N SER A 42 0.34 6.27 -5.12
CA SER A 42 -0.09 5.83 -3.78
C SER A 42 0.86 4.81 -3.17
N PHE A 43 1.32 3.84 -3.96
CA PHE A 43 2.29 2.83 -3.53
C PHE A 43 3.61 3.46 -3.08
N LEU A 44 4.18 4.36 -3.89
CA LEU A 44 5.42 5.08 -3.54
C LEU A 44 5.22 6.07 -2.38
N GLY A 45 3.99 6.52 -2.15
CA GLY A 45 3.63 7.36 -1.02
C GLY A 45 3.69 6.68 0.34
N VAL A 46 3.76 5.34 0.40
CA VAL A 46 3.95 4.61 1.64
C VAL A 46 5.40 4.80 2.11
N LYS A 47 5.59 5.61 3.16
CA LYS A 47 6.92 5.91 3.72
C LYS A 47 7.20 5.11 4.98
N ASP A 48 6.17 4.87 5.80
CA ASP A 48 6.28 4.13 7.04
C ASP A 48 5.16 3.09 7.13
N VAL A 49 5.55 1.82 6.94
CA VAL A 49 4.63 0.68 6.95
C VAL A 49 3.80 0.60 8.23
N TYR A 50 4.33 1.05 9.36
CA TYR A 50 3.67 0.97 10.66
C TYR A 50 2.72 2.15 10.94
N LYS A 51 2.75 3.21 10.11
CA LYS A 51 1.92 4.41 10.30
C LYS A 51 0.94 4.66 9.15
N ASP A 52 1.27 4.23 7.94
CA ASP A 52 0.52 4.54 6.72
C ASP A 52 -0.66 3.57 6.46
N GLN A 53 -1.36 3.15 7.53
CA GLN A 53 -2.41 2.12 7.48
C GLN A 53 -3.46 2.37 6.39
N LYS A 54 -4.02 3.58 6.36
CA LYS A 54 -5.08 3.94 5.41
C LYS A 54 -4.57 3.88 3.98
N LEU A 55 -3.38 4.42 3.72
CA LEU A 55 -2.79 4.45 2.39
C LEU A 55 -2.51 3.02 1.87
N ILE A 56 -2.02 2.12 2.73
CA ILE A 56 -1.80 0.71 2.38
C ILE A 56 -3.12 0.04 2.01
N ILE A 57 -4.14 0.14 2.86
CA ILE A 57 -5.45 -0.50 2.64
C ILE A 57 -6.12 0.02 1.36
N ASP A 58 -6.14 1.34 1.18
CA ASP A 58 -6.74 1.97 0.00
C ASP A 58 -5.97 1.60 -1.28
N SER A 59 -4.64 1.45 -1.21
CA SER A 59 -3.81 1.02 -2.34
C SER A 59 -4.05 -0.45 -2.71
N ILE A 60 -4.24 -1.35 -1.73
CA ILE A 60 -4.62 -2.75 -1.98
C ILE A 60 -5.96 -2.82 -2.72
N ALA A 61 -6.96 -2.08 -2.24
CA ALA A 61 -8.26 -2.02 -2.88
C ALA A 61 -8.16 -1.48 -4.31
N THR A 62 -7.38 -0.42 -4.51
CA THR A 62 -7.15 0.18 -5.84
C THR A 62 -6.45 -0.78 -6.79
N ALA A 63 -5.43 -1.52 -6.33
CA ALA A 63 -4.73 -2.53 -7.13
C ALA A 63 -5.67 -3.67 -7.58
N LYS A 64 -6.50 -4.18 -6.67
CA LYS A 64 -7.52 -5.20 -7.00
C LYS A 64 -8.54 -4.67 -8.02
N VAL A 65 -8.99 -3.42 -7.88
CA VAL A 65 -9.89 -2.80 -8.85
C VAL A 65 -9.19 -2.65 -10.21
N TYR A 66 -7.92 -2.25 -10.23
CA TYR A 66 -7.16 -2.11 -11.46
C TYR A 66 -7.07 -3.43 -12.24
N ILE A 67 -6.64 -4.51 -11.58
CA ILE A 67 -6.48 -5.84 -12.20
C ILE A 67 -7.82 -6.33 -12.78
N ASN A 68 -8.92 -6.14 -12.04
CA ASN A 68 -10.25 -6.55 -12.51
C ASN A 68 -10.77 -5.67 -13.66
N ARG A 69 -10.45 -4.37 -13.66
CA ARG A 69 -10.93 -3.41 -14.67
C ARG A 69 -10.18 -3.54 -15.99
N TYR A 70 -8.87 -3.84 -15.94
CA TYR A 70 -7.99 -3.88 -17.09
C TYR A 70 -7.38 -5.29 -17.29
N PRO A 71 -8.21 -6.31 -17.59
CA PRO A 71 -7.70 -7.65 -17.85
C PRO A 71 -6.80 -7.63 -19.08
N GLY A 72 -5.60 -8.20 -18.96
CA GLY A 72 -4.60 -8.20 -20.03
C GLY A 72 -3.77 -6.92 -20.15
N SER A 73 -3.89 -6.00 -19.18
CA SER A 73 -3.06 -4.80 -19.12
C SER A 73 -1.56 -5.11 -19.20
N PRO A 74 -0.76 -4.36 -19.98
CA PRO A 74 0.70 -4.48 -19.97
C PRO A 74 1.32 -4.09 -18.62
N TYR A 75 0.58 -3.34 -17.77
CA TYR A 75 1.03 -2.94 -16.44
C TYR A 75 0.65 -3.96 -15.35
N ALA A 76 -0.18 -4.95 -15.65
CA ALA A 76 -0.65 -5.93 -14.67
C ALA A 76 0.48 -6.58 -13.85
N PRO A 77 1.61 -7.03 -14.45
CA PRO A 77 2.70 -7.62 -13.65
C PRO A 77 3.31 -6.66 -12.62
N LEU A 78 3.38 -5.36 -12.92
CA LEU A 78 3.84 -4.34 -11.98
C LEU A 78 2.80 -4.10 -10.88
N VAL A 79 1.51 -4.13 -11.24
CA VAL A 79 0.41 -3.99 -10.26
C VAL A 79 0.34 -5.17 -9.32
N ASP A 80 0.49 -6.40 -9.81
CA ASP A 80 0.57 -7.60 -8.98
C ASP A 80 1.76 -7.54 -8.02
N THR A 81 2.92 -7.09 -8.52
CA THR A 81 4.10 -6.88 -7.67
C THR A 81 3.82 -5.86 -6.56
N MET A 82 3.20 -4.72 -6.89
CA MET A 82 2.79 -3.73 -5.89
C MET A 82 1.79 -4.31 -4.89
N LEU A 83 0.81 -5.09 -5.37
CA LEU A 83 -0.22 -5.71 -4.55
C LEU A 83 0.38 -6.69 -3.53
N ILE A 84 1.29 -7.56 -3.95
CA ILE A 84 1.99 -8.48 -3.03
C ILE A 84 2.80 -7.70 -1.98
N ARG A 85 3.56 -6.67 -2.38
CA ARG A 85 4.32 -5.84 -1.43
C ARG A 85 3.41 -5.10 -0.46
N LEU A 86 2.26 -4.62 -0.90
CA LEU A 86 1.26 -4.00 -0.03
C LEU A 86 0.63 -5.02 0.94
N HIS A 87 0.42 -6.26 0.52
CA HIS A 87 -0.02 -7.35 1.41
C HIS A 87 1.03 -7.65 2.48
N MET A 88 2.32 -7.69 2.12
CA MET A 88 3.42 -7.81 3.09
C MET A 88 3.41 -6.64 4.09
N SER A 89 3.25 -5.41 3.60
CA SER A 89 3.15 -4.21 4.47
C SER A 89 1.96 -4.28 5.42
N GLN A 90 0.78 -4.70 4.93
CA GLN A 90 -0.41 -4.87 5.76
C GLN A 90 -0.22 -5.95 6.82
N TYR A 91 0.45 -7.06 6.48
CA TYR A 91 0.75 -8.13 7.41
C TYR A 91 1.62 -7.62 8.57
N LEU A 92 2.73 -6.94 8.27
CA LEU A 92 3.63 -6.35 9.27
C LEU A 92 2.93 -5.31 10.14
N LEU A 93 2.10 -4.47 9.53
CA LEU A 93 1.31 -3.47 10.27
C LEU A 93 0.36 -4.14 11.28
N ASN A 94 -0.35 -5.19 10.88
CA ASN A 94 -1.24 -5.92 11.78
C ASN A 94 -0.46 -6.57 12.94
N GLU A 95 0.71 -7.16 12.68
CA GLU A 95 1.56 -7.72 13.73
C GLU A 95 2.10 -6.64 14.68
N ASN A 96 2.49 -5.47 14.15
CA ASN A 96 2.94 -4.35 14.98
C ASN A 96 1.82 -3.83 15.90
N ILE A 97 0.59 -3.71 15.38
CA ILE A 97 -0.57 -3.32 16.18
C ILE A 97 -0.88 -4.40 17.23
N ALA A 98 -0.80 -5.69 16.87
CA ALA A 98 -0.99 -6.77 17.83
C ALA A 98 0.06 -6.72 18.96
N ALA A 99 1.34 -6.51 18.62
CA ALA A 99 2.41 -6.37 19.60
C ALA A 99 2.20 -5.16 20.53
N LEU A 100 1.72 -4.02 20.00
CA LEU A 100 1.35 -2.87 20.83
C LEU A 100 0.24 -3.22 21.84
N TYR A 101 -0.77 -3.99 21.44
CA TYR A 101 -1.82 -4.43 22.34
C TYR A 101 -1.32 -5.40 23.41
N ASP A 102 -0.41 -6.32 23.06
CA ASP A 102 0.24 -7.18 24.04
C ASP A 102 1.02 -6.36 25.09
N ARG A 103 1.82 -5.37 24.66
CA ARG A 103 2.57 -4.48 25.57
C ARG A 103 1.69 -3.58 26.44
N THR A 104 0.41 -3.43 26.10
CA THR A 104 -0.56 -2.61 26.86
C THR A 104 -1.61 -3.46 27.57
N ASP A 105 -1.30 -4.73 27.81
CA ASP A 105 -2.14 -5.71 28.53
C ASP A 105 -3.55 -5.88 27.93
N LYS A 106 -3.66 -5.88 26.60
CA LYS A 106 -4.92 -6.06 25.84
C LYS A 106 -4.86 -7.27 24.90
N PRO A 107 -4.70 -8.50 25.42
CA PRO A 107 -4.47 -9.69 24.61
C PRO A 107 -5.62 -10.03 23.64
N ASP A 108 -6.88 -9.73 23.98
CA ASP A 108 -8.02 -9.95 23.09
C ASP A 108 -7.96 -9.06 21.85
N ALA A 109 -7.53 -7.80 22.01
CA ALA A 109 -7.33 -6.88 20.89
C ALA A 109 -6.15 -7.31 20.03
N ALA A 110 -5.05 -7.78 20.65
CA ALA A 110 -3.92 -8.33 19.93
C ALA A 110 -4.32 -9.53 19.06
N LYS A 111 -5.12 -10.45 19.62
CA LYS A 111 -5.67 -11.59 18.89
C LYS A 111 -6.44 -11.14 17.65
N ILE A 112 -7.34 -10.17 17.76
CA ILE A 112 -8.12 -9.66 16.61
C ILE A 112 -7.21 -9.24 15.45
N TYR A 113 -6.09 -8.58 15.72
CA TYR A 113 -5.17 -8.14 14.65
C TYR A 113 -4.36 -9.30 14.04
N ARG A 114 -3.93 -10.28 14.84
CA ARG A 114 -3.30 -11.50 14.30
C ARG A 114 -4.28 -12.32 13.46
N GLU A 115 -5.55 -12.39 13.87
CA GLU A 115 -6.60 -13.07 13.09
C GLU A 115 -6.79 -12.42 11.70
N LYS A 116 -6.57 -11.11 11.54
CA LYS A 116 -6.62 -10.45 10.22
C LYS A 116 -5.54 -10.93 9.25
N ASN A 117 -4.45 -11.49 9.77
CA ASN A 117 -3.38 -12.08 8.96
C ASN A 117 -3.68 -13.52 8.56
N LYS A 118 -4.70 -14.18 9.15
CA LYS A 118 -5.09 -15.52 8.73
C LYS A 118 -5.71 -15.48 7.33
N GLY A 119 -5.21 -16.34 6.45
CA GLY A 119 -5.60 -16.34 5.04
C GLY A 119 -4.96 -15.23 4.21
N SER A 120 -3.94 -14.54 4.76
CA SER A 120 -3.04 -13.70 3.97
C SER A 120 -2.42 -14.52 2.83
N VAL A 121 -2.20 -13.88 1.69
CA VAL A 121 -1.51 -14.47 0.52
C VAL A 121 0.01 -14.55 0.71
N VAL A 122 0.52 -14.02 1.82
CA VAL A 122 1.92 -14.06 2.26
C VAL A 122 1.99 -14.48 3.72
N GLU A 123 3.10 -15.10 4.09
CA GLU A 123 3.44 -15.46 5.46
C GLU A 123 4.59 -14.59 5.98
N MET A 124 4.80 -14.57 7.31
CA MET A 124 5.90 -13.79 7.91
C MET A 124 7.27 -14.18 7.32
N ALA A 125 7.47 -15.45 6.98
CA ALA A 125 8.72 -15.93 6.40
C ALA A 125 9.02 -15.35 5.00
N ASP A 126 8.00 -14.86 4.30
CA ASP A 126 8.14 -14.23 2.98
C ASP A 126 8.53 -12.76 3.06
N ILE A 127 8.52 -12.18 4.27
CA ILE A 127 8.63 -10.74 4.48
C ILE A 127 10.00 -10.41 5.07
N THR A 128 10.73 -9.50 4.41
CA THR A 128 11.87 -8.81 5.02
C THR A 128 11.37 -7.54 5.70
N PRO A 129 11.40 -7.44 7.05
CA PRO A 129 10.97 -6.24 7.74
C PRO A 129 11.86 -5.03 7.40
N PRO A 130 11.34 -3.80 7.46
CA PRO A 130 12.13 -2.59 7.29
C PRO A 130 13.22 -2.49 8.38
N GLU A 131 14.37 -1.92 8.03
CA GLU A 131 15.47 -1.71 8.98
C GLU A 131 15.00 -0.85 10.16
N LYS A 132 15.23 -1.32 11.38
CA LYS A 132 14.96 -0.55 12.59
C LYS A 132 16.15 0.35 12.90
N GLY A 133 15.91 1.65 13.06
CA GLY A 133 16.89 2.58 13.63
C GLY A 133 17.15 2.27 15.11
N ILE A 134 18.22 2.84 15.69
CA ILE A 134 18.67 2.59 17.07
C ILE A 134 17.53 2.75 18.10
N ILE A 135 16.67 3.75 17.93
CA ILE A 135 15.50 3.99 18.79
C ILE A 135 14.50 2.83 18.70
N GLY A 136 14.26 2.29 17.50
CA GLY A 136 13.38 1.14 17.29
C GLY A 136 13.90 -0.17 17.90
N TYR A 137 15.19 -0.27 18.23
CA TYR A 137 15.72 -1.42 18.99
C TYR A 137 15.50 -1.31 20.49
N VAL A 138 15.36 -0.09 21.02
CA VAL A 138 15.29 0.17 22.47
C VAL A 138 13.84 0.18 22.96
N PHE A 139 12.89 0.58 22.11
CA PHE A 139 11.50 0.84 22.52
C PHE A 139 10.44 -0.07 21.89
N ASP A 140 10.82 -0.97 20.97
CA ASP A 140 9.91 -2.01 20.46
C ASP A 140 10.02 -3.33 21.22
#